data_AF-A0A2P1UEK1-F1
#
_entry.id   AF-A0A2P1UEK1-F1
#
_cell.length_a   1.000
_cell.length_b   1.000
_cell.length_c   1.000
_cell.angle_alpha   90.00
_cell.angle_beta   90.00
_cell.angle_gamma   90.00
#
_symmetry.space_group_name_H-M   'P 1'
#
loop_
_entity.id
_entity.type
_entity.pdbx_description
1 polymer ?
#
loop_
_entity_poly.entity_id
_entity_poly.type
_entity_poly.pdbx_seq_one_letter_code
_entity_poly.pdbx_strand_id
1 'polypeptide(L)'
;MITITSVPETIETNQNFFIKGTASDDLREKPVELIIDYQYKVSGGNVADDGTWQINFVFLSAGDRRLKIVIGDPTDNTAYANIQVVEAVPTIRITHLPTTIKTSEPFVIKGEVDNLANGEELLIRIDGQFDVAKPIVEGGKWDAQIVLSQGGRRLLEVIASDQEKLQKEIDIQESSPTLNIITRQVWGAPPTPSSLPNLNAQRITIHHTTNPALSPSANQTSEFQRMRSIRDYHVNSLQWSDIGYHYVIMPSGRIYEGRYDRKRGAHDKVNDGFGIAFDGNYVSSSITDAQFNSAVALCTQLCKRMGINDPTVLVSTPTYFSGNPNRNLPRILGHRDRDYNSCPGTPNGTTVRLEQIRQAVKRALSN
;
A
#
# COMPACT_ATOMS: atom_id res chain seq x y z
N MET A 1 -32.31 55.09 -17.24
CA MET A 1 -31.70 54.75 -15.93
C MET A 1 -31.46 53.25 -15.88
N ILE A 2 -30.24 52.85 -15.54
CA ILE A 2 -29.87 51.45 -15.30
C ILE A 2 -29.99 51.16 -13.80
N THR A 3 -30.49 49.99 -13.44
CA THR A 3 -30.49 49.53 -12.04
C THR A 3 -30.07 48.07 -11.98
N ILE A 4 -29.12 47.75 -11.10
CA ILE A 4 -28.76 46.37 -10.77
C ILE A 4 -29.79 45.88 -9.75
N THR A 5 -30.53 44.83 -10.09
CA THR A 5 -31.56 44.25 -9.20
C THR A 5 -31.05 43.03 -8.46
N SER A 6 -30.01 42.36 -8.97
CA SER A 6 -29.39 41.21 -8.31
C SER A 6 -27.92 41.07 -8.71
N VAL A 7 -27.07 41.03 -7.69
CA VAL A 7 -25.65 40.68 -7.80
C VAL A 7 -25.26 39.97 -6.50
N PRO A 8 -24.58 38.81 -6.55
CA PRO A 8 -24.08 38.17 -5.33
C PRO A 8 -23.01 39.03 -4.65
N GLU A 9 -22.96 39.02 -3.33
CA GLU A 9 -21.88 39.67 -2.58
C GLU A 9 -20.59 38.84 -2.63
N THR A 10 -20.71 37.51 -2.55
CA THR A 10 -19.59 36.57 -2.58
C THR A 10 -19.90 35.40 -3.52
N ILE A 11 -18.90 34.97 -4.28
CA ILE A 11 -18.92 33.74 -5.09
C ILE A 11 -17.59 32.98 -4.97
N GLU A 12 -17.59 31.72 -5.35
CA GLU A 12 -16.38 30.92 -5.50
C GLU A 12 -15.78 31.05 -6.92
N THR A 13 -14.49 30.76 -7.07
CA THR A 13 -13.89 30.54 -8.39
C THR A 13 -14.60 29.40 -9.12
N ASN A 14 -14.71 29.48 -10.45
CA ASN A 14 -15.44 28.52 -11.30
C ASN A 14 -16.96 28.43 -11.05
N GLN A 15 -17.53 29.19 -10.11
CA GLN A 15 -18.98 29.28 -9.92
C GLN A 15 -19.61 30.17 -10.99
N ASN A 16 -20.57 29.61 -11.74
CA ASN A 16 -21.44 30.41 -12.61
C ASN A 16 -22.40 31.25 -11.77
N PHE A 17 -22.53 32.53 -12.10
CA PHE A 17 -23.48 33.42 -11.45
C PHE A 17 -24.09 34.40 -12.44
N PHE A 18 -25.23 34.95 -12.04
CA PHE A 18 -25.94 35.94 -12.83
C PHE A 18 -25.86 37.32 -12.18
N ILE A 19 -25.64 38.33 -13.00
CA ILE A 19 -25.89 39.73 -12.67
C ILE A 19 -27.15 40.12 -13.41
N LYS A 20 -28.15 40.66 -12.70
CA LYS A 20 -29.44 41.03 -13.27
C LYS A 20 -29.74 42.49 -12.99
N GLY A 21 -30.52 43.09 -13.88
CA GLY A 21 -31.02 44.42 -13.67
C GLY A 21 -32.13 44.80 -14.62
N THR A 22 -32.50 46.07 -14.53
CA THR A 22 -33.48 46.73 -15.39
C THR A 22 -32.86 47.96 -16.04
N ALA A 23 -33.41 48.36 -17.17
CA ALA A 23 -33.07 49.58 -17.88
C ALA A 23 -34.35 50.32 -18.29
N SER A 24 -34.27 51.63 -18.52
CA SER A 24 -35.38 52.43 -19.01
C SER A 24 -35.74 52.10 -20.46
N ASP A 25 -36.95 52.46 -20.88
CA ASP A 25 -37.51 52.08 -22.18
C ASP A 25 -36.66 52.52 -23.39
N ASP A 26 -35.94 53.65 -23.28
CA ASP A 26 -35.02 54.16 -24.31
C ASP A 26 -33.76 53.29 -24.50
N LEU A 27 -33.50 52.36 -23.58
CA LEU A 27 -32.35 51.45 -23.60
C LEU A 27 -32.71 50.03 -24.03
N ARG A 28 -33.96 49.75 -24.41
CA ARG A 28 -34.36 48.44 -24.96
C ARG A 28 -33.56 48.10 -26.20
N GLU A 29 -33.29 46.82 -26.40
CA GLU A 29 -32.47 46.25 -27.47
C GLU A 29 -31.01 46.74 -27.50
N LYS A 30 -30.58 47.64 -26.60
CA LYS A 30 -29.19 48.11 -26.54
C LYS A 30 -28.28 47.05 -25.94
N PRO A 31 -27.01 46.97 -26.40
CA PRO A 31 -26.05 46.02 -25.85
C PRO A 31 -25.71 46.35 -24.40
N VAL A 32 -25.53 45.31 -23.61
CA VAL A 32 -25.08 45.35 -22.22
C VAL A 32 -23.62 44.91 -22.20
N GLU A 33 -22.75 45.70 -21.57
CA GLU A 33 -21.35 45.36 -21.35
C GLU A 33 -21.05 45.30 -19.85
N LEU A 34 -20.30 44.27 -19.45
CA LEU A 34 -19.68 44.18 -18.13
C LEU A 34 -18.20 44.51 -18.24
N ILE A 35 -17.75 45.47 -17.44
CA ILE A 35 -16.34 45.84 -17.30
C ILE A 35 -15.87 45.44 -15.91
N ILE A 36 -14.86 44.59 -15.83
CA ILE A 36 -14.28 44.04 -14.61
C ILE A 36 -12.95 44.75 -14.34
N ASP A 37 -12.83 45.29 -13.13
CA ASP A 37 -11.64 46.02 -12.64
C ASP A 37 -11.15 47.12 -13.58
N TYR A 38 -12.07 47.71 -14.35
CA TYR A 38 -11.82 48.72 -15.37
C TYR A 38 -10.91 48.28 -16.53
N GLN A 39 -10.67 46.98 -16.67
CA GLN A 39 -9.74 46.44 -17.67
C GLN A 39 -10.39 45.44 -18.62
N TYR A 40 -11.16 44.49 -18.09
CA TYR A 40 -11.68 43.37 -18.88
C TYR A 40 -13.13 43.62 -19.27
N LYS A 41 -13.41 43.60 -20.57
CA LYS A 41 -14.77 43.79 -21.11
C LYS A 41 -15.39 42.47 -21.53
N VAL A 42 -16.65 42.29 -21.18
CA VAL A 42 -17.45 41.10 -21.49
C VAL A 42 -18.80 41.55 -22.03
N SER A 43 -19.23 40.99 -23.16
CA SER A 43 -20.57 41.25 -23.71
C SER A 43 -21.62 40.45 -22.93
N GLY A 44 -22.69 41.13 -22.51
CA GLY A 44 -23.80 40.60 -21.74
C GLY A 44 -25.09 40.38 -22.55
N GLY A 45 -25.02 40.40 -23.88
CA GLY A 45 -26.21 40.41 -24.74
C GLY A 45 -26.86 41.79 -24.79
N ASN A 46 -28.17 41.85 -24.99
CA ASN A 46 -28.94 43.09 -25.12
C ASN A 46 -30.05 43.17 -24.07
N VAL A 47 -30.50 44.38 -23.76
CA VAL A 47 -31.70 44.61 -22.94
C VAL A 47 -32.92 44.05 -23.66
N ALA A 48 -33.73 43.26 -22.96
CA ALA A 48 -34.96 42.67 -23.48
C ALA A 48 -36.08 43.72 -23.64
N ASP A 49 -37.14 43.36 -24.36
CA ASP A 49 -38.29 44.24 -24.64
C ASP A 49 -39.04 44.68 -23.38
N ASP A 50 -38.96 43.88 -22.31
CA ASP A 50 -39.53 44.19 -20.99
C ASP A 50 -38.62 45.07 -20.12
N GLY A 51 -37.47 45.49 -20.66
CA GLY A 51 -36.48 46.32 -19.98
C GLY A 51 -35.54 45.55 -19.06
N THR A 52 -35.63 44.22 -18.98
CA THR A 52 -34.72 43.40 -18.17
C THR A 52 -33.43 43.07 -18.91
N TRP A 53 -32.36 42.84 -18.15
CA TRP A 53 -31.10 42.34 -18.69
C TRP A 53 -30.43 41.39 -17.70
N GLN A 54 -29.62 40.47 -18.24
CA GLN A 54 -28.90 39.47 -17.45
C GLN A 54 -27.56 39.12 -18.09
N ILE A 55 -26.51 39.05 -17.26
CA ILE A 55 -25.18 38.60 -17.65
C ILE A 55 -24.85 37.33 -16.87
N ASN A 56 -24.46 36.25 -17.56
CA ASN A 56 -23.89 35.06 -16.94
C ASN A 56 -22.37 35.16 -17.00
N PHE A 57 -21.69 34.97 -15.88
CA PHE A 57 -20.24 35.08 -15.82
C PHE A 57 -19.63 34.09 -14.82
N VAL A 58 -18.33 33.85 -14.97
CA VAL A 58 -17.53 32.99 -14.08
C VAL A 58 -16.15 33.62 -13.86
N PHE A 59 -15.69 33.64 -12.62
CA PHE A 59 -14.34 34.08 -12.28
C PHE A 59 -13.41 32.88 -12.09
N LEU A 60 -12.22 32.92 -12.70
CA LEU A 60 -11.23 31.85 -12.59
C LEU A 60 -10.20 32.09 -11.48
N SER A 61 -10.16 33.28 -10.90
CA SER A 61 -9.21 33.67 -9.86
C SER A 61 -9.90 34.43 -8.74
N ALA A 62 -9.46 34.16 -7.51
CA ALA A 62 -9.97 34.80 -6.31
C ALA A 62 -9.52 36.27 -6.20
N GLY A 63 -10.22 37.01 -5.35
CA GLY A 63 -10.00 38.41 -5.03
C GLY A 63 -11.27 39.24 -5.19
N ASP A 64 -11.25 40.42 -4.59
CA ASP A 64 -12.32 41.39 -4.75
C ASP A 64 -12.33 41.92 -6.19
N ARG A 65 -13.53 42.07 -6.76
CA ARG A 65 -13.74 42.51 -8.14
C ARG A 65 -14.70 43.68 -8.16
N ARG A 66 -14.33 44.70 -8.93
CA ARG A 66 -15.18 45.87 -9.20
C ARG A 66 -15.86 45.67 -10.55
N LEU A 67 -17.18 45.72 -10.56
CA LEU A 67 -18.02 45.52 -11.72
C LEU A 67 -18.61 46.86 -12.16
N LYS A 68 -18.47 47.19 -13.43
CA LYS A 68 -19.14 48.32 -14.08
C LYS A 68 -20.00 47.79 -15.22
N ILE A 69 -21.30 48.02 -15.14
CA ILE A 69 -22.28 47.68 -16.18
C ILE A 69 -22.48 48.93 -17.04
N VAL A 70 -22.46 48.76 -18.36
CA VAL A 70 -22.70 49.80 -19.35
C VAL A 70 -23.78 49.33 -20.31
N ILE A 71 -24.75 50.18 -20.65
CA ILE A 71 -25.78 49.87 -21.65
C ILE A 71 -25.82 50.99 -22.69
N GLY A 72 -25.60 50.64 -23.96
CA GLY A 72 -25.54 51.63 -25.04
C GLY A 72 -24.27 52.49 -24.97
N ASP A 73 -24.43 53.83 -24.90
CA ASP A 73 -23.28 54.76 -24.84
C ASP A 73 -22.67 54.84 -23.42
N PRO A 74 -21.35 54.62 -23.27
CA PRO A 74 -20.65 54.65 -21.98
C PRO A 74 -20.72 55.97 -21.18
N THR A 75 -21.10 57.10 -21.80
CA THR A 75 -21.05 58.41 -21.13
C THR A 75 -22.18 58.64 -20.13
N ASP A 76 -23.35 58.05 -20.35
CA ASP A 76 -24.56 58.44 -19.59
C ASP A 76 -25.23 57.30 -18.82
N ASN A 77 -24.97 56.03 -19.17
CA ASN A 77 -25.73 54.90 -18.63
C ASN A 77 -24.79 53.84 -18.04
N THR A 78 -24.44 54.00 -16.76
CA THR A 78 -23.58 53.05 -16.04
C THR A 78 -24.11 52.69 -14.65
N ALA A 79 -23.83 51.47 -14.20
CA ALA A 79 -24.09 51.03 -12.83
C ALA A 79 -22.88 50.25 -12.28
N TYR A 80 -22.72 50.23 -10.96
CA TYR A 80 -21.54 49.64 -10.30
C TYR A 80 -21.96 48.62 -9.25
N ALA A 81 -21.16 47.56 -9.12
CA ALA A 81 -21.26 46.59 -8.04
C ALA A 81 -19.86 46.10 -7.64
N ASN A 82 -19.73 45.57 -6.44
CA ASN A 82 -18.54 44.85 -6.01
C ASN A 82 -18.93 43.42 -5.70
N ILE A 83 -18.01 42.50 -5.93
CA ILE A 83 -18.17 41.09 -5.58
C ILE A 83 -16.85 40.56 -5.02
N GLN A 84 -16.94 39.76 -3.98
CA GLN A 84 -15.79 39.03 -3.45
C GLN A 84 -15.74 37.65 -4.12
N VAL A 85 -14.63 37.33 -4.78
CA VAL A 85 -14.39 35.98 -5.31
C VAL A 85 -13.46 35.24 -4.36
N VAL A 86 -13.92 34.16 -3.76
CA VAL A 86 -13.09 33.28 -2.91
C VAL A 86 -12.63 32.06 -3.69
N GLU A 87 -11.54 31.42 -3.26
CA GLU A 87 -11.14 30.15 -3.87
C GLU A 87 -12.21 29.09 -3.60
N ALA A 88 -12.63 28.38 -4.65
CA ALA A 88 -13.52 27.25 -4.51
C ALA A 88 -12.84 26.13 -3.71
N VAL A 89 -13.57 25.57 -2.75
CA VAL A 89 -13.08 24.42 -1.98
C VAL A 89 -13.19 23.18 -2.87
N PRO A 90 -12.11 22.41 -3.07
CA PRO A 90 -12.19 21.13 -3.78
C PRO A 90 -13.25 20.23 -3.14
N THR A 91 -13.95 19.42 -3.93
CA THR A 91 -14.89 18.42 -3.39
C THR A 91 -14.54 17.05 -3.92
N ILE A 92 -14.09 16.16 -3.03
CA ILE A 92 -13.56 14.84 -3.41
C ILE A 92 -14.65 13.78 -3.32
N ARG A 93 -14.73 12.87 -4.31
CA ARG A 93 -15.61 11.70 -4.30
C ARG A 93 -14.85 10.45 -4.71
N ILE A 94 -15.03 9.36 -3.97
CA ILE A 94 -14.55 8.02 -4.38
C ILE A 94 -15.65 7.38 -5.24
N THR A 95 -15.34 7.09 -6.50
CA THR A 95 -16.27 6.44 -7.45
C THR A 95 -16.03 4.94 -7.56
N HIS A 96 -14.82 4.47 -7.21
CA HIS A 96 -14.49 3.06 -7.15
C HIS A 96 -13.55 2.76 -5.98
N LEU A 97 -14.01 1.87 -5.09
CA LEU A 97 -13.21 1.26 -4.04
C LEU A 97 -13.54 -0.24 -3.99
N PRO A 98 -12.54 -1.14 -4.13
CA PRO A 98 -12.79 -2.57 -4.06
C PRO A 98 -13.42 -2.99 -2.73
N THR A 99 -14.39 -3.90 -2.79
CA THR A 99 -15.06 -4.46 -1.60
C THR A 99 -14.20 -5.47 -0.85
N THR A 100 -13.20 -6.04 -1.52
CA THR A 100 -12.21 -6.94 -0.93
C THR A 100 -10.83 -6.41 -1.25
N ILE A 101 -10.09 -6.01 -0.22
CA ILE A 101 -8.70 -5.57 -0.32
C ILE A 101 -7.87 -6.59 0.46
N LYS A 102 -6.77 -7.04 -0.14
CA LYS A 102 -5.88 -8.02 0.47
C LYS A 102 -4.48 -7.47 0.62
N THR A 103 -3.79 -7.89 1.69
CA THR A 103 -2.38 -7.52 1.85
C THR A 103 -1.56 -8.05 0.69
N SER A 104 -0.54 -7.29 0.27
CA SER A 104 0.41 -7.64 -0.80
C SER A 104 -0.20 -7.86 -2.20
N GLU A 105 -1.47 -7.54 -2.40
CA GLU A 105 -2.12 -7.53 -3.71
C GLU A 105 -2.39 -6.07 -4.14
N PRO A 106 -2.01 -5.66 -5.37
CA PRO A 106 -2.34 -4.32 -5.86
C PRO A 106 -3.83 -4.19 -6.10
N PHE A 107 -4.38 -3.04 -5.73
CA PHE A 107 -5.76 -2.67 -6.02
C PHE A 107 -5.82 -1.23 -6.51
N VAL A 108 -6.87 -0.89 -7.27
CA VAL A 108 -7.05 0.45 -7.82
C VAL A 108 -8.20 1.14 -7.08
N ILE A 109 -7.96 2.37 -6.64
CA ILE A 109 -8.99 3.29 -6.19
C ILE A 109 -9.19 4.36 -7.27
N LYS A 110 -10.45 4.75 -7.51
CA LYS A 110 -10.79 5.82 -8.45
C LYS A 110 -11.74 6.81 -7.82
N GLY A 111 -11.70 8.04 -8.30
CA GLY A 111 -12.63 9.06 -7.89
C GLY A 111 -12.73 10.22 -8.85
N GLU A 112 -13.51 11.18 -8.38
CA GLU A 112 -13.74 12.46 -9.02
C GLU A 112 -13.41 13.57 -8.02
N VAL A 113 -13.05 14.74 -8.55
CA VAL A 113 -12.83 15.94 -7.77
C VAL A 113 -13.34 17.15 -8.55
N ASP A 114 -14.19 17.93 -7.91
CA ASP A 114 -14.62 19.24 -8.42
C ASP A 114 -13.67 20.32 -7.92
N ASN A 115 -13.63 21.45 -8.62
CA ASN A 115 -12.90 22.66 -8.19
C ASN A 115 -11.40 22.46 -7.96
N LEU A 116 -10.78 21.51 -8.69
CA LEU A 116 -9.35 21.29 -8.71
C LEU A 116 -8.87 21.21 -10.18
N ALA A 117 -7.77 21.92 -10.50
CA ALA A 117 -7.30 22.06 -11.87
C ALA A 117 -6.66 20.76 -12.39
N ASN A 118 -6.64 20.58 -13.72
CA ASN A 118 -5.91 19.49 -14.34
C ASN A 118 -4.40 19.62 -14.05
N GLY A 119 -3.75 18.51 -13.73
CA GLY A 119 -2.33 18.47 -13.38
C GLY A 119 -2.05 18.67 -11.89
N GLU A 120 -3.04 19.05 -11.09
CA GLU A 120 -2.91 19.11 -9.63
C GLU A 120 -2.80 17.70 -9.04
N GLU A 121 -2.03 17.57 -7.96
CA GLU A 121 -1.82 16.32 -7.24
C GLU A 121 -2.77 16.21 -6.04
N LEU A 122 -3.40 15.04 -5.89
CA LEU A 122 -4.00 14.64 -4.61
C LEU A 122 -2.98 13.86 -3.79
N LEU A 123 -3.25 13.69 -2.49
CA LEU A 123 -2.52 12.77 -1.62
C LEU A 123 -3.46 11.69 -1.09
N ILE A 124 -3.10 10.43 -1.26
CA ILE A 124 -3.76 9.30 -0.59
C ILE A 124 -2.89 8.86 0.59
N ARG A 125 -3.49 8.82 1.78
CA ARG A 125 -2.84 8.49 3.05
C ARG A 125 -3.60 7.40 3.78
N ILE A 126 -2.88 6.57 4.53
CA ILE A 126 -3.43 5.57 5.44
C ILE A 126 -3.09 5.94 6.89
N ASP A 127 -4.08 5.81 7.78
CA ASP A 127 -4.01 5.99 9.23
C ASP A 127 -3.38 7.33 9.68
N GLY A 128 -3.52 8.38 8.89
CA GLY A 128 -2.94 9.68 9.20
C GLY A 128 -1.41 9.75 9.15
N GLN A 129 -0.73 8.69 8.69
CA GLN A 129 0.74 8.61 8.78
C GLN A 129 1.43 8.15 7.49
N PHE A 130 0.77 7.33 6.67
CA PHE A 130 1.43 6.66 5.55
C PHE A 130 0.91 7.18 4.22
N ASP A 131 1.71 7.99 3.55
CA ASP A 131 1.43 8.45 2.19
C ASP A 131 1.66 7.27 1.22
N VAL A 132 0.59 6.84 0.53
CA VAL A 132 0.60 5.62 -0.30
C VAL A 132 0.48 5.88 -1.80
N ALA A 133 -0.07 7.03 -2.20
CA ALA A 133 -0.14 7.44 -3.60
C ALA A 133 -0.34 8.95 -3.74
N LYS A 134 0.05 9.49 -4.90
CA LYS A 134 -0.21 10.89 -5.29
C LYS A 134 -0.81 10.94 -6.70
N PRO A 135 -2.11 10.67 -6.87
CA PRO A 135 -2.71 10.68 -8.19
C PRO A 135 -2.85 12.10 -8.72
N ILE A 136 -2.67 12.26 -10.03
CA ILE A 136 -2.84 13.53 -10.73
C ILE A 136 -4.28 13.63 -11.24
N VAL A 137 -4.87 14.81 -11.14
CA VAL A 137 -6.21 15.07 -11.63
C VAL A 137 -6.19 15.33 -13.14
N GLU A 138 -7.02 14.58 -13.87
CA GLU A 138 -7.25 14.78 -15.30
C GLU A 138 -8.76 14.79 -15.60
N GLY A 139 -9.27 15.92 -16.08
CA GLY A 139 -10.69 16.09 -16.40
C GLY A 139 -11.61 15.90 -15.19
N GLY A 140 -11.17 16.34 -14.02
CA GLY A 140 -11.88 16.15 -12.75
C GLY A 140 -11.89 14.71 -12.23
N LYS A 141 -11.08 13.82 -12.82
CA LYS A 141 -10.97 12.41 -12.43
C LYS A 141 -9.58 12.09 -11.91
N TRP A 142 -9.50 11.08 -11.07
CA TRP A 142 -8.23 10.57 -10.54
C TRP A 142 -8.33 9.06 -10.29
N ASP A 143 -7.21 8.37 -10.41
CA ASP A 143 -7.06 6.99 -9.97
C ASP A 143 -5.65 6.71 -9.44
N ALA A 144 -5.57 5.74 -8.54
CA ALA A 144 -4.30 5.32 -7.95
C ALA A 144 -4.28 3.80 -7.77
N GLN A 145 -3.15 3.19 -8.12
CA GLN A 145 -2.84 1.81 -7.76
C GLN A 145 -2.11 1.78 -6.42
N ILE A 146 -2.65 1.04 -5.45
CA ILE A 146 -2.16 0.96 -4.07
C ILE A 146 -1.82 -0.50 -3.75
N VAL A 147 -0.76 -0.72 -2.98
CA VAL A 147 -0.44 -2.01 -2.35
C VAL A 147 -0.26 -1.77 -0.86
N LEU A 148 -0.95 -2.56 -0.02
CA LEU A 148 -0.86 -2.45 1.44
C LEU A 148 -0.28 -3.74 2.01
N SER A 149 0.65 -3.63 2.97
CA SER A 149 1.38 -4.76 3.53
C SER A 149 0.83 -5.25 4.87
N GLN A 150 -0.13 -4.53 5.46
CA GLN A 150 -0.71 -4.86 6.76
C GLN A 150 -2.23 -4.98 6.68
N GLY A 151 -2.78 -6.04 7.27
CA GLY A 151 -4.22 -6.28 7.32
C GLY A 151 -4.92 -5.61 8.50
N GLY A 152 -6.24 -5.71 8.52
CA GLY A 152 -7.15 -5.15 9.51
C GLY A 152 -7.87 -3.89 9.02
N ARG A 153 -8.66 -3.30 9.92
CA ARG A 153 -9.37 -2.04 9.68
C ARG A 153 -8.37 -0.89 9.60
N ARG A 154 -8.51 -0.04 8.60
CA ARG A 154 -7.63 1.10 8.29
C ARG A 154 -8.42 2.32 7.91
N LEU A 155 -7.89 3.50 8.18
CA LEU A 155 -8.46 4.77 7.73
C LEU A 155 -7.76 5.21 6.45
N LEU A 156 -8.49 5.23 5.34
CA LEU A 156 -8.05 5.82 4.09
C LEU A 156 -8.45 7.29 4.04
N GLU A 157 -7.51 8.16 3.67
CA GLU A 157 -7.72 9.58 3.48
C GLU A 157 -7.32 9.96 2.05
N VAL A 158 -8.19 10.68 1.34
CA VAL A 158 -7.86 11.35 0.07
C VAL A 158 -7.88 12.85 0.34
N ILE A 159 -6.77 13.53 0.10
CA ILE A 159 -6.52 14.90 0.52
C ILE A 159 -6.24 15.74 -0.74
N ALA A 160 -7.01 16.80 -0.93
CA ALA A 160 -6.81 17.77 -2.01
C ALA A 160 -6.09 19.03 -1.51
N SER A 161 -6.32 19.40 -0.25
CA SER A 161 -5.68 20.53 0.42
C SER A 161 -5.75 20.34 1.94
N ASP A 162 -5.11 21.24 2.70
CA ASP A 162 -5.20 21.22 4.16
C ASP A 162 -6.64 21.39 4.69
N GLN A 163 -7.54 21.95 3.87
CA GLN A 163 -8.93 22.20 4.24
C GLN A 163 -9.89 21.11 3.77
N GLU A 164 -9.56 20.38 2.69
CA GLU A 164 -10.43 19.33 2.15
C GLU A 164 -9.76 17.96 2.16
N LYS A 165 -10.36 17.05 2.94
CA LYS A 165 -10.06 15.63 2.92
C LYS A 165 -11.30 14.76 3.02
N LEU A 166 -11.34 13.70 2.23
CA LEU A 166 -12.32 12.64 2.34
C LEU A 166 -11.72 11.49 3.14
N GLN A 167 -12.47 10.97 4.11
CA GLN A 167 -12.05 9.85 4.94
C GLN A 167 -12.97 8.64 4.75
N LYS A 168 -12.38 7.45 4.64
CA LYS A 168 -13.12 6.18 4.49
C LYS A 168 -12.42 5.07 5.24
N GLU A 169 -13.16 4.35 6.08
CA GLU A 169 -12.64 3.11 6.65
C GLU A 169 -12.66 1.98 5.63
N ILE A 170 -11.59 1.20 5.61
CA ILE A 170 -11.41 0.02 4.76
C ILE A 170 -10.97 -1.17 5.60
N ASP A 171 -11.44 -2.36 5.27
CA ASP A 171 -10.98 -3.61 5.87
C ASP A 171 -10.04 -4.32 4.90
N ILE A 172 -8.81 -4.55 5.35
CA ILE A 172 -7.79 -5.23 4.57
C ILE A 172 -7.67 -6.66 5.09
N GLN A 173 -8.03 -7.63 4.26
CA GLN A 173 -7.84 -9.03 4.57
C GLN A 173 -6.36 -9.38 4.47
N GLU A 174 -5.86 -10.12 5.45
CA GLU A 174 -4.53 -10.73 5.29
C GLU A 174 -4.62 -11.74 4.14
N SER A 175 -3.87 -11.50 3.05
CA SER A 175 -3.68 -12.57 2.07
C SER A 175 -2.95 -13.70 2.78
N SER A 176 -3.56 -14.88 2.80
CA SER A 176 -2.77 -16.10 2.93
C SER A 176 -2.16 -16.31 1.54
N PRO A 177 -0.84 -16.18 1.35
CA PRO A 177 -0.24 -16.59 0.10
C PRO A 177 -0.71 -18.02 -0.19
N THR A 178 -1.23 -18.28 -1.38
CA THR A 178 -1.38 -19.66 -1.84
C THR A 178 0.02 -20.27 -1.74
N LEU A 179 0.20 -21.20 -0.80
CA LEU A 179 1.51 -21.73 -0.51
C LEU A 179 1.98 -22.60 -1.68
N ASN A 180 2.72 -21.99 -2.61
CA ASN A 180 3.30 -22.69 -3.74
C ASN A 180 4.73 -23.13 -3.39
N ILE A 181 4.88 -24.42 -3.09
CA ILE A 181 6.18 -25.02 -2.81
C ILE A 181 6.72 -25.66 -4.11
N ILE A 182 7.85 -25.15 -4.58
CA ILE A 182 8.55 -25.71 -5.72
C ILE A 182 9.24 -27.01 -5.27
N THR A 183 8.77 -28.13 -5.82
CA THR A 183 9.21 -29.47 -5.40
C THR A 183 10.63 -29.78 -5.87
N ARG A 184 11.24 -30.78 -5.22
CA ARG A 184 12.55 -31.34 -5.61
C ARG A 184 12.65 -31.69 -7.08
N GLN A 185 11.59 -32.27 -7.63
CA GLN A 185 11.54 -32.66 -9.04
C GLN A 185 11.68 -31.46 -9.97
N VAL A 186 11.05 -30.33 -9.61
CA VAL A 186 11.07 -29.12 -10.44
C VAL A 186 12.46 -28.47 -10.50
N TRP A 187 13.18 -28.40 -9.38
CA TRP A 187 14.54 -27.84 -9.37
C TRP A 187 15.65 -28.86 -9.67
N GLY A 188 15.29 -30.12 -9.95
CA GLY A 188 16.19 -31.16 -10.43
C GLY A 188 16.99 -31.88 -9.35
N ALA A 189 16.46 -31.99 -8.12
CA ALA A 189 17.08 -32.76 -7.05
C ALA A 189 16.75 -34.26 -7.15
N PRO A 190 17.67 -35.16 -6.78
CA PRO A 190 17.32 -36.56 -6.56
C PRO A 190 16.35 -36.71 -5.36
N PRO A 191 15.63 -37.82 -5.21
CA PRO A 191 14.80 -38.07 -4.03
C PRO A 191 15.61 -38.02 -2.73
N THR A 192 14.98 -37.61 -1.63
CA THR A 192 15.58 -37.75 -0.29
C THR A 192 15.78 -39.24 0.04
N PRO A 193 16.95 -39.65 0.57
CA PRO A 193 17.20 -41.05 0.92
C PRO A 193 16.15 -41.63 1.87
N SER A 194 15.58 -42.77 1.51
CA SER A 194 14.53 -43.45 2.29
C SER A 194 15.02 -43.97 3.65
N SER A 195 16.32 -44.23 3.78
CA SER A 195 17.00 -44.71 5.00
C SER A 195 17.08 -43.67 6.12
N LEU A 196 16.82 -42.39 5.82
CA LEU A 196 16.81 -41.36 6.85
C LEU A 196 15.71 -41.64 7.89
N PRO A 197 15.95 -41.33 9.18
CA PRO A 197 14.93 -41.47 10.22
C PRO A 197 13.68 -40.65 9.88
N ASN A 198 12.52 -41.14 10.28
CA ASN A 198 11.29 -40.36 10.14
C ASN A 198 11.29 -39.16 11.11
N LEU A 199 10.67 -38.07 10.67
CA LEU A 199 10.48 -36.86 11.48
C LEU A 199 9.11 -36.89 12.15
N ASN A 200 9.10 -36.74 13.47
CA ASN A 200 7.92 -36.34 14.22
C ASN A 200 8.14 -34.88 14.67
N ALA A 201 7.73 -33.93 13.82
CA ALA A 201 8.06 -32.53 14.01
C ALA A 201 7.33 -31.93 15.22
N GLN A 202 8.07 -31.26 16.08
CA GLN A 202 7.54 -30.60 17.29
C GLN A 202 7.56 -29.07 17.22
N ARG A 203 8.23 -28.52 16.19
CA ARG A 203 8.60 -27.10 16.10
C ARG A 203 9.14 -26.75 14.71
N ILE A 204 9.45 -25.47 14.53
CA ILE A 204 10.13 -24.92 13.36
C ILE A 204 11.42 -24.22 13.81
N THR A 205 12.55 -24.58 13.20
CA THR A 205 13.84 -23.90 13.38
C THR A 205 14.14 -23.06 12.15
N ILE A 206 14.29 -21.75 12.32
CA ILE A 206 14.61 -20.79 11.26
C ILE A 206 16.12 -20.63 11.13
N HIS A 207 16.60 -20.67 9.89
CA HIS A 207 17.98 -20.57 9.47
C HIS A 207 18.17 -19.45 8.44
N HIS A 208 19.42 -19.08 8.20
CA HIS A 208 19.84 -18.47 6.95
C HIS A 208 20.86 -19.37 6.25
N THR A 209 21.08 -19.20 4.95
CA THR A 209 22.05 -20.03 4.21
C THR A 209 23.49 -19.54 4.36
N THR A 210 23.71 -18.34 4.90
CA THR A 210 25.00 -17.62 4.97
C THR A 210 25.61 -17.22 3.62
N ASN A 211 24.93 -17.54 2.52
CA ASN A 211 25.30 -17.08 1.19
C ASN A 211 25.08 -15.57 1.05
N PRO A 212 25.77 -14.88 0.13
CA PRO A 212 25.27 -13.62 -0.40
C PRO A 212 23.85 -13.81 -0.93
N ALA A 213 22.91 -12.98 -0.49
CA ALA A 213 21.52 -13.10 -0.92
C ALA A 213 21.43 -12.89 -2.44
N LEU A 214 20.60 -13.69 -3.12
CA LEU A 214 20.22 -13.41 -4.50
C LEU A 214 19.41 -12.10 -4.59
N SER A 215 19.33 -11.53 -5.79
CA SER A 215 18.40 -10.42 -6.05
C SER A 215 16.96 -10.83 -5.72
N PRO A 216 16.14 -9.96 -5.11
CA PRO A 216 14.70 -10.19 -4.97
C PRO A 216 13.99 -10.44 -6.32
N SER A 217 14.56 -9.94 -7.41
CA SER A 217 14.07 -10.14 -8.79
C SER A 217 14.75 -11.30 -9.53
N ALA A 218 15.54 -12.13 -8.84
CA ALA A 218 16.18 -13.29 -9.46
C ALA A 218 15.15 -14.17 -10.19
N ASN A 219 15.54 -14.73 -11.33
CA ASN A 219 14.68 -15.67 -12.05
C ASN A 219 14.76 -17.07 -11.42
N GLN A 220 13.81 -17.92 -11.81
CA GLN A 220 13.70 -19.27 -11.26
C GLN A 220 14.93 -20.15 -11.56
N THR A 221 15.56 -19.97 -12.73
CA THR A 221 16.78 -20.71 -13.12
C THR A 221 17.95 -20.44 -12.18
N SER A 222 18.17 -19.18 -11.80
CA SER A 222 19.20 -18.79 -10.83
C SER A 222 18.94 -19.38 -9.44
N GLU A 223 17.67 -19.45 -9.04
CA GLU A 223 17.29 -20.05 -7.77
C GLU A 223 17.42 -21.58 -7.77
N PHE A 224 17.14 -22.25 -8.89
CA PHE A 224 17.43 -23.68 -9.05
C PHE A 224 18.92 -23.96 -8.91
N GLN A 225 19.78 -23.12 -9.50
CA GLN A 225 21.22 -23.20 -9.33
C GLN A 225 21.61 -23.00 -7.86
N ARG A 226 21.03 -22.01 -7.18
CA ARG A 226 21.25 -21.80 -5.74
C ARG A 226 20.88 -23.03 -4.91
N MET A 227 19.72 -23.65 -5.15
CA MET A 227 19.29 -24.86 -4.46
C MET A 227 20.28 -26.02 -4.67
N ARG A 228 20.73 -26.22 -5.90
CA ARG A 228 21.76 -27.23 -6.22
C ARG A 228 23.06 -26.94 -5.51
N SER A 229 23.55 -25.69 -5.52
CA SER A 229 24.78 -25.32 -4.81
C SER A 229 24.70 -25.55 -3.29
N ILE A 230 23.57 -25.21 -2.66
CA ILE A 230 23.37 -25.49 -1.21
C ILE A 230 23.40 -26.99 -0.96
N ARG A 231 22.71 -27.79 -1.79
CA ARG A 231 22.70 -29.25 -1.65
C ARG A 231 24.10 -29.84 -1.90
N ASP A 232 24.80 -29.40 -2.93
CA ASP A 232 26.12 -29.91 -3.31
C ASP A 232 27.15 -29.61 -2.21
N TYR A 233 27.09 -28.44 -1.59
CA TYR A 233 27.90 -28.15 -0.40
C TYR A 233 27.59 -29.12 0.75
N HIS A 234 26.32 -29.32 1.09
CA HIS A 234 25.94 -30.25 2.15
C HIS A 234 26.35 -31.70 1.87
N VAL A 235 26.16 -32.19 0.64
CA VAL A 235 26.42 -33.59 0.28
C VAL A 235 27.90 -33.83 0.03
N ASN A 236 28.53 -33.00 -0.82
CA ASN A 236 29.88 -33.27 -1.29
C ASN A 236 30.95 -32.66 -0.37
N SER A 237 30.67 -31.52 0.27
CA SER A 237 31.63 -30.89 1.18
C SER A 237 31.43 -31.33 2.64
N LEU A 238 30.18 -31.39 3.12
CA LEU A 238 29.89 -31.78 4.50
C LEU A 238 29.56 -33.27 4.70
N GLN A 239 29.50 -34.05 3.62
CA GLN A 239 29.23 -35.50 3.65
C GLN A 239 27.86 -35.85 4.27
N TRP A 240 26.88 -34.96 4.15
CA TRP A 240 25.51 -35.22 4.58
C TRP A 240 24.77 -36.04 3.55
N SER A 241 23.76 -36.81 3.98
CA SER A 241 22.98 -37.65 3.06
C SER A 241 22.11 -36.86 2.07
N ASP A 242 21.81 -35.59 2.37
CA ASP A 242 21.02 -34.68 1.54
C ASP A 242 21.16 -33.24 2.06
N ILE A 243 20.54 -32.27 1.37
CA ILE A 243 20.36 -30.90 1.91
C ILE A 243 19.81 -30.95 3.35
N GLY A 244 20.37 -30.14 4.27
CA GLY A 244 20.03 -30.21 5.70
C GLY A 244 18.66 -29.64 6.06
N TYR A 245 18.16 -28.65 5.31
CA TYR A 245 16.89 -27.96 5.53
C TYR A 245 15.73 -28.68 4.84
N HIS A 246 14.51 -28.54 5.37
CA HIS A 246 13.30 -29.04 4.70
C HIS A 246 12.75 -28.04 3.70
N TYR A 247 12.92 -26.74 3.95
CA TYR A 247 12.51 -25.68 3.04
C TYR A 247 13.57 -24.58 2.96
N VAL A 248 13.68 -23.96 1.78
CA VAL A 248 14.48 -22.76 1.56
C VAL A 248 13.60 -21.67 0.94
N ILE A 249 13.62 -20.46 1.49
CA ILE A 249 12.85 -19.31 1.02
C ILE A 249 13.81 -18.31 0.37
N MET A 250 13.67 -18.12 -0.93
CA MET A 250 14.50 -17.20 -1.71
C MET A 250 14.07 -15.74 -1.49
N PRO A 251 14.95 -14.74 -1.72
CA PRO A 251 14.62 -13.31 -1.66
C PRO A 251 13.40 -12.89 -2.48
N SER A 252 13.07 -13.62 -3.55
CA SER A 252 11.86 -13.45 -4.36
C SER A 252 10.55 -13.88 -3.67
N GLY A 253 10.63 -14.55 -2.52
CA GLY A 253 9.51 -15.19 -1.84
C GLY A 253 9.23 -16.64 -2.27
N ARG A 254 9.84 -17.13 -3.36
CA ARG A 254 9.62 -18.53 -3.77
C ARG A 254 10.16 -19.51 -2.73
N ILE A 255 9.34 -20.51 -2.41
CA ILE A 255 9.62 -21.55 -1.43
C ILE A 255 10.03 -22.82 -2.17
N TYR A 256 11.18 -23.37 -1.79
CA TYR A 256 11.72 -24.59 -2.36
C TYR A 256 11.69 -25.74 -1.36
N GLU A 257 11.21 -26.89 -1.80
CA GLU A 257 11.35 -28.14 -1.07
C GLU A 257 12.83 -28.54 -1.04
N GLY A 258 13.39 -28.60 0.17
CA GLY A 258 14.68 -29.20 0.47
C GLY A 258 14.48 -30.68 0.77
N ARG A 259 14.96 -31.14 1.92
CA ARG A 259 14.79 -32.52 2.40
C ARG A 259 13.31 -32.83 2.61
N TYR A 260 12.88 -34.01 2.18
CA TYR A 260 11.48 -34.43 2.34
C TYR A 260 11.04 -34.31 3.81
N ASP A 261 9.92 -33.61 4.02
CA ASP A 261 9.49 -33.12 5.33
C ASP A 261 9.02 -34.21 6.31
N ARG A 262 8.91 -35.48 5.87
CA ARG A 262 8.68 -36.63 6.75
C ARG A 262 9.97 -37.32 7.20
N LYS A 263 11.13 -36.84 6.75
CA LYS A 263 12.45 -37.35 7.12
C LYS A 263 13.19 -36.33 7.98
N ARG A 264 13.97 -36.81 8.94
CA ARG A 264 14.73 -35.95 9.87
C ARG A 264 15.73 -35.08 9.10
N GLY A 265 15.76 -33.80 9.43
CA GLY A 265 16.73 -32.81 8.93
C GLY A 265 18.17 -33.03 9.40
N ALA A 266 19.07 -32.16 8.94
CA ALA A 266 20.44 -32.04 9.43
C ALA A 266 20.82 -30.56 9.55
N HIS A 267 19.92 -29.76 10.10
CA HIS A 267 20.02 -28.30 10.11
C HIS A 267 20.36 -27.73 11.49
N ASP A 268 20.10 -28.46 12.58
CA ASP A 268 20.56 -28.10 13.93
C ASP A 268 21.06 -29.35 14.67
N LYS A 269 21.50 -29.21 15.93
CA LYS A 269 22.03 -30.36 16.70
C LYS A 269 20.97 -31.37 17.11
N VAL A 270 19.69 -30.98 17.19
CA VAL A 270 18.59 -31.80 17.73
C VAL A 270 17.76 -32.42 16.60
N ASN A 271 17.47 -31.66 15.54
CA ASN A 271 16.65 -32.02 14.38
C ASN A 271 15.27 -32.64 14.73
N ASP A 272 14.60 -32.12 15.76
CA ASP A 272 13.25 -32.54 16.21
C ASP A 272 12.11 -31.72 15.59
N GLY A 273 12.38 -30.97 14.52
CA GLY A 273 11.41 -30.08 13.88
C GLY A 273 11.74 -29.77 12.42
N PHE A 274 10.94 -28.90 11.82
CA PHE A 274 11.18 -28.43 10.46
C PHE A 274 12.25 -27.33 10.44
N GLY A 275 13.39 -27.58 9.80
CA GLY A 275 14.33 -26.52 9.40
C GLY A 275 13.87 -25.77 8.15
N ILE A 276 13.73 -24.45 8.27
CA ILE A 276 13.46 -23.51 7.17
C ILE A 276 14.63 -22.55 7.08
N ALA A 277 15.24 -22.39 5.90
CA ALA A 277 16.33 -21.43 5.69
C ALA A 277 15.89 -20.28 4.77
N PHE A 278 16.24 -19.04 5.13
CA PHE A 278 16.21 -17.91 4.19
C PHE A 278 17.51 -17.90 3.37
N ASP A 279 17.44 -17.86 2.03
CA ASP A 279 18.65 -17.72 1.23
C ASP A 279 19.24 -16.31 1.38
N GLY A 280 20.45 -16.23 1.95
CA GLY A 280 21.11 -14.98 2.26
C GLY A 280 21.93 -15.03 3.55
N ASN A 281 22.55 -13.89 3.86
CA ASN A 281 23.26 -13.63 5.11
C ASN A 281 22.61 -12.44 5.80
N TYR A 282 21.91 -12.74 6.89
CA TYR A 282 21.11 -11.75 7.64
C TYR A 282 21.73 -11.39 8.98
N VAL A 283 23.06 -11.46 9.12
CA VAL A 283 23.77 -10.96 10.31
C VAL A 283 23.60 -9.45 10.47
N SER A 284 23.56 -8.69 9.38
CA SER A 284 23.43 -7.22 9.41
C SER A 284 22.45 -6.66 8.37
N SER A 285 21.63 -7.51 7.76
CA SER A 285 20.66 -7.14 6.73
C SER A 285 19.34 -7.83 7.00
N SER A 286 18.21 -7.21 6.62
CA SER A 286 16.88 -7.79 6.83
C SER A 286 16.43 -8.68 5.68
N ILE A 287 15.57 -9.67 5.97
CA ILE A 287 14.86 -10.46 4.94
C ILE A 287 13.90 -9.57 4.15
N THR A 288 13.65 -9.90 2.88
CA THR A 288 12.66 -9.18 2.04
C THR A 288 11.23 -9.40 2.57
N ASP A 289 10.31 -8.52 2.20
CA ASP A 289 8.89 -8.70 2.54
C ASP A 289 8.29 -9.94 1.89
N ALA A 290 8.73 -10.27 0.67
CA ALA A 290 8.34 -11.51 0.01
C ALA A 290 8.79 -12.76 0.80
N GLN A 291 10.01 -12.74 1.36
CA GLN A 291 10.49 -13.80 2.27
C GLN A 291 9.66 -13.87 3.54
N PHE A 292 9.38 -12.73 4.17
CA PHE A 292 8.58 -12.66 5.39
C PHE A 292 7.18 -13.24 5.18
N ASN A 293 6.47 -12.79 4.14
CA ASN A 293 5.11 -13.25 3.82
C ASN A 293 5.09 -14.77 3.56
N SER A 294 6.07 -15.26 2.82
CA SER A 294 6.21 -16.69 2.50
C SER A 294 6.53 -17.53 3.74
N ALA A 295 7.34 -16.99 4.67
CA ALA A 295 7.62 -17.64 5.94
C ALA A 295 6.38 -17.71 6.82
N VAL A 296 5.57 -16.64 6.89
CA VAL A 296 4.30 -16.63 7.64
C VAL A 296 3.34 -17.68 7.08
N ALA A 297 3.19 -17.76 5.76
CA ALA A 297 2.34 -18.74 5.09
C ALA A 297 2.80 -20.18 5.39
N LEU A 298 4.09 -20.46 5.17
CA LEU A 298 4.68 -21.77 5.37
C LEU A 298 4.60 -22.20 6.82
N CYS A 299 4.98 -21.33 7.75
CA CYS A 299 4.94 -21.62 9.18
C CYS A 299 3.51 -21.87 9.67
N THR A 300 2.53 -21.11 9.19
CA THR A 300 1.11 -21.34 9.48
C THR A 300 0.68 -22.74 9.07
N GLN A 301 0.98 -23.15 7.84
CA GLN A 301 0.62 -24.50 7.36
C GLN A 301 1.32 -25.61 8.15
N LEU A 302 2.60 -25.44 8.47
CA LEU A 302 3.37 -26.41 9.25
C LEU A 302 2.89 -26.48 10.71
N CYS A 303 2.52 -25.36 11.32
CA CYS A 303 1.88 -25.33 12.64
C CYS A 303 0.54 -26.07 12.63
N LYS A 304 -0.33 -25.83 11.63
CA LYS A 304 -1.59 -26.59 11.46
C LYS A 304 -1.32 -28.10 11.36
N ARG A 305 -0.32 -28.52 10.57
CA ARG A 305 0.08 -29.94 10.44
C ARG A 305 0.58 -30.55 11.74
N MET A 306 1.26 -29.78 12.59
CA MET A 306 1.75 -30.23 13.89
C MET A 306 0.69 -30.12 15.02
N GLY A 307 -0.49 -29.55 14.76
CA GLY A 307 -1.48 -29.27 15.80
C GLY A 307 -1.06 -28.16 16.76
N ILE A 308 -0.22 -27.22 16.31
CA ILE A 308 0.24 -26.08 17.11
C ILE A 308 -0.69 -24.89 16.85
N ASN A 309 -1.46 -24.49 17.86
CA ASN A 309 -2.42 -23.38 17.77
C ASN A 309 -1.82 -22.03 18.17
N ASP A 310 -0.75 -22.03 18.98
CA ASP A 310 -0.04 -20.81 19.36
C ASP A 310 1.48 -21.04 19.30
N PRO A 311 2.19 -20.46 18.32
CA PRO A 311 3.63 -20.64 18.18
C PRO A 311 4.45 -19.84 19.20
N THR A 312 3.84 -18.91 19.94
CA THR A 312 4.49 -18.06 20.93
C THR A 312 4.62 -18.74 22.30
N VAL A 313 3.86 -19.82 22.53
CA VAL A 313 3.93 -20.58 23.78
C VAL A 313 5.33 -21.16 23.96
N LEU A 314 5.92 -20.86 25.12
CA LEU A 314 7.22 -21.37 25.50
C LEU A 314 7.09 -22.82 25.98
N VAL A 315 7.88 -23.70 25.38
CA VAL A 315 7.93 -25.12 25.75
C VAL A 315 9.35 -25.55 26.03
N SER A 316 9.50 -26.52 26.94
CA SER A 316 10.81 -27.11 27.25
C SER A 316 11.44 -27.65 25.97
N THR A 317 12.63 -27.13 25.67
CA THR A 317 13.31 -27.33 24.41
C THR A 317 14.76 -27.69 24.65
N PRO A 318 15.25 -28.81 24.08
CA PRO A 318 16.66 -29.15 24.15
C PRO A 318 17.55 -28.07 23.54
N THR A 319 18.60 -27.73 24.26
CA THR A 319 19.62 -26.75 23.88
C THR A 319 21.02 -27.29 24.17
N TYR A 320 22.03 -26.75 23.48
CA TYR A 320 23.44 -27.11 23.58
C TYR A 320 24.27 -25.95 24.15
N PHE A 321 23.72 -25.24 25.13
CA PHE A 321 24.46 -24.26 25.92
C PHE A 321 25.11 -24.94 27.13
N SER A 322 26.34 -24.54 27.45
CA SER A 322 27.04 -25.10 28.61
C SER A 322 26.24 -24.87 29.89
N GLY A 323 25.99 -25.95 30.65
CA GLY A 323 25.18 -25.90 31.88
C GLY A 323 23.68 -25.66 31.69
N ASN A 324 23.18 -25.58 30.46
CA ASN A 324 21.77 -25.33 30.17
C ASN A 324 21.28 -26.24 29.03
N PRO A 325 20.99 -27.52 29.33
CA PRO A 325 20.60 -28.51 28.32
C PRO A 325 19.15 -28.34 27.85
N ASN A 326 18.33 -27.53 28.52
CA ASN A 326 16.96 -27.25 28.12
C ASN A 326 16.55 -25.81 28.47
N ARG A 327 15.91 -25.12 27.52
CA ARG A 327 15.31 -23.80 27.73
C ARG A 327 13.85 -23.81 27.34
N ASN A 328 13.05 -22.95 27.95
CA ASN A 328 11.67 -22.70 27.50
C ASN A 328 11.71 -21.76 26.29
N LEU A 329 11.44 -22.31 25.10
CA LEU A 329 11.52 -21.59 23.81
C LEU A 329 10.19 -21.66 23.07
N PRO A 330 9.87 -20.66 22.22
CA PRO A 330 8.69 -20.70 21.36
C PRO A 330 8.77 -21.84 20.34
N ARG A 331 7.62 -22.20 19.75
CA ARG A 331 7.54 -23.29 18.75
C ARG A 331 8.14 -22.91 17.39
N ILE A 332 8.33 -21.62 17.11
CA ILE A 332 9.12 -21.11 16.00
C ILE A 332 10.35 -20.42 16.59
N LEU A 333 11.54 -20.93 16.34
CA LEU A 333 12.77 -20.46 16.99
C LEU A 333 13.89 -20.27 15.96
N GLY A 334 14.87 -19.42 16.27
CA GLY A 334 16.09 -19.33 15.48
C GLY A 334 17.09 -20.39 15.89
N HIS A 335 17.99 -20.79 14.99
CA HIS A 335 19.07 -21.74 15.34
C HIS A 335 19.88 -21.29 16.57
N ARG A 336 20.20 -20.00 16.68
CA ARG A 336 20.85 -19.37 17.83
C ARG A 336 20.16 -19.61 19.16
N ASP A 337 18.86 -19.90 19.15
CA ASP A 337 18.09 -20.10 20.38
C ASP A 337 18.45 -21.46 20.99
N ARG A 338 19.14 -22.33 20.24
CA ARG A 338 19.52 -23.70 20.63
C ARG A 338 21.00 -23.87 20.92
N ASP A 339 21.88 -23.11 20.31
CA ASP A 339 23.33 -23.25 20.47
C ASP A 339 24.09 -21.97 20.09
N TYR A 340 25.40 -21.96 20.33
CA TYR A 340 26.26 -20.78 20.09
C TYR A 340 26.50 -20.54 18.59
N ASN A 341 25.57 -19.85 17.94
CA ASN A 341 25.75 -19.34 16.57
C ASN A 341 24.96 -18.04 16.34
N SER A 342 25.27 -17.37 15.23
CA SER A 342 24.52 -16.20 14.77
C SER A 342 23.32 -16.56 13.89
N CYS A 343 23.11 -17.82 13.52
CA CYS A 343 22.02 -18.17 12.60
C CYS A 343 20.65 -17.99 13.30
N PRO A 344 19.64 -17.36 12.69
CA PRO A 344 19.55 -16.91 11.30
C PRO A 344 19.90 -15.41 11.06
N GLY A 345 20.63 -14.71 11.94
CA GLY A 345 20.89 -13.27 11.87
C GLY A 345 21.47 -12.60 13.15
N THR A 346 20.93 -11.49 13.66
CA THR A 346 21.37 -10.93 14.97
C THR A 346 20.66 -11.56 16.19
N PRO A 347 21.28 -11.60 17.39
CA PRO A 347 20.69 -12.18 18.60
C PRO A 347 19.26 -11.71 18.93
N ASN A 348 18.92 -10.46 18.57
CA ASN A 348 17.61 -9.88 18.84
C ASN A 348 16.53 -10.31 17.83
N GLY A 349 16.89 -11.11 16.80
CA GLY A 349 15.96 -11.63 15.81
C GLY A 349 15.37 -10.56 14.88
N THR A 350 15.89 -9.33 14.90
CA THR A 350 15.35 -8.19 14.14
C THR A 350 15.57 -8.33 12.63
N THR A 351 16.72 -8.85 12.20
CA THR A 351 17.06 -9.01 10.78
C THR A 351 16.19 -10.05 10.06
N VAL A 352 15.84 -11.13 10.74
CA VAL A 352 14.90 -12.14 10.21
C VAL A 352 13.48 -11.97 10.71
N ARG A 353 13.22 -10.92 11.50
CA ARG A 353 11.89 -10.56 12.00
C ARG A 353 11.19 -11.72 12.73
N LEU A 354 11.93 -12.51 13.53
CA LEU A 354 11.41 -13.76 14.15
C LEU A 354 10.15 -13.53 14.98
N GLU A 355 10.14 -12.49 15.81
CA GLU A 355 8.98 -12.21 16.66
C GLU A 355 7.77 -11.77 15.84
N GLN A 356 7.98 -10.96 14.80
CA GLN A 356 6.91 -10.54 13.89
C GLN A 356 6.33 -11.74 13.13
N ILE A 357 7.17 -12.69 12.70
CA ILE A 357 6.72 -13.95 12.09
C ILE A 357 5.85 -14.74 13.08
N ARG A 358 6.27 -14.92 14.34
CA ARG A 358 5.48 -15.64 15.35
C ARG A 358 4.11 -15.02 15.57
N GLN A 359 4.06 -13.69 15.72
CA GLN A 359 2.81 -12.98 15.95
C GLN A 359 1.89 -13.04 14.73
N ALA A 360 2.44 -12.93 13.51
CA ALA A 360 1.66 -13.08 12.29
C ALA A 360 1.10 -14.51 12.13
N VAL A 361 1.90 -15.54 12.40
CA VAL A 361 1.46 -16.94 12.38
C VAL A 361 0.39 -17.20 13.44
N LYS A 362 0.56 -16.68 14.67
CA LYS A 362 -0.45 -16.78 15.72
C LYS A 362 -1.79 -16.21 15.28
N ARG A 363 -1.79 -15.01 14.69
CA ARG A 363 -3.02 -14.39 14.15
C ARG A 363 -3.64 -15.25 13.04
N ALA A 364 -2.83 -15.78 12.13
CA ALA A 364 -3.30 -16.62 11.02
C ALA A 364 -3.81 -18.01 11.45
N LEU A 365 -3.47 -18.48 12.65
CA LEU A 365 -3.98 -19.72 13.24
C LEU A 365 -5.31 -19.54 13.98
N SER A 366 -5.62 -18.31 14.40
CA SER A 366 -6.88 -17.96 15.08
C SER A 366 -8.04 -17.68 14.12
N ASN A 367 -7.76 -17.57 12.81
CA ASN A 367 -8.72 -17.45 11.72
C ASN A 367 -8.86 -18.79 10.99
#